data_AF-A0A849FMT5-F1
#
_entry.id   AF-A0A849FMT5-F1
#
_cell.length_a   1.000
_cell.length_b   1.000
_cell.length_c   1.000
_cell.angle_alpha   90.00
_cell.angle_beta   90.00
_cell.angle_gamma   90.00
#
_symmetry.space_group_name_H-M   'P 1'
#
loop_
_entity.id
_entity.type
_entity.pdbx_description
1 polymer ?
#
loop_
_entity_poly.entity_id
_entity_poly.type
_entity_poly.pdbx_seq_one_letter_code
_entity_poly.pdbx_strand_id
1 'polypeptide(L)' 'MTISSHLSELKRKHEVLSQQVEEAQRSPATDDLSIVELKKQKLRLKEEITKLAN' A
#
# COMPACT_ATOMS: atom_id res chain seq x y z
N MET A 1 7.39 7.25 21.01
CA MET A 1 6.78 6.49 19.90
C MET A 1 7.70 5.33 19.59
N THR A 2 7.20 4.09 19.66
CA THR A 2 8.02 2.89 19.46
C THR A 2 8.00 2.47 17.99
N ILE A 3 9.06 1.80 17.53
CA ILE A 3 9.16 1.21 16.18
C ILE A 3 7.94 0.33 15.87
N SER A 4 7.38 -0.32 16.88
CA SER A 4 6.15 -1.13 16.80
C SER A 4 4.92 -0.34 16.34
N SER A 5 4.72 0.88 16.87
CA SER A 5 3.60 1.74 16.46
C SER A 5 3.72 2.16 14.99
N HIS A 6 4.93 2.53 14.57
CA HIS A 6 5.19 2.92 13.18
C HIS A 6 5.00 1.75 12.20
N LEU A 7 5.49 0.56 12.55
CA LEU A 7 5.29 -0.65 11.77
C LEU A 7 3.81 -1.01 11.62
N SER A 8 3.03 -0.86 12.70
CA SER A 8 1.58 -1.10 12.68
C SER A 8 0.84 -0.13 11.74
N GLU A 9 1.19 1.16 11.79
CA GLU A 9 0.63 2.15 10.87
C GLU A 9 0.98 1.87 9.40
N LEU A 10 2.23 1.51 9.11
CA LEU A 10 2.65 1.16 7.75
C LEU A 10 1.90 -0.06 7.22
N LYS A 11 1.74 -1.10 8.05
CA LYS A 11 0.93 -2.28 7.71
C LYS A 11 -0.51 -1.92 7.39
N ARG A 12 -1.14 -1.07 8.22
CA ARG A 12 -2.52 -0.60 8.00
C ARG A 12 -2.64 0.20 6.69
N LYS A 13 -1.69 1.10 6.41
CA LYS A 13 -1.65 1.85 5.13
C LYS A 13 -1.50 0.92 3.93
N HIS A 14 -0.63 -0.09 4.04
CA HIS A 14 -0.43 -1.08 2.97
C HIS A 14 -1.71 -1.90 2.70
N GLU A 15 -2.44 -2.29 3.75
CA GLU A 15 -3.72 -3.01 3.61
C GLU A 15 -4.78 -2.16 2.90
N VAL A 16 -4.92 -0.89 3.32
CA VAL A 16 -5.84 0.06 2.68
C VAL A 16 -5.50 0.28 1.20
N LEU A 17 -4.21 0.46 0.87
CA LEU A 17 -3.75 0.56 -0.51
C LEU A 17 -4.02 -0.71 -1.32
N SER A 18 -3.93 -1.89 -0.70
CA SER A 18 -4.28 -3.14 -1.36
C SER A 18 -5.76 -3.19 -1.74
N GLN A 19 -6.65 -2.78 -0.84
CA GLN A 19 -8.08 -2.73 -1.11
C GLN A 19 -8.40 -1.74 -2.24
N GLN A 20 -7.79 -0.56 -2.23
CA GLN A 20 -7.96 0.44 -3.28
C GLN A 20 -7.48 -0.06 -4.65
N VAL A 21 -6.35 -0.77 -4.71
CA VAL A 21 -5.88 -1.38 -5.96
C VAL A 21 -6.89 -2.38 -6.50
N GLU A 22 -7.43 -3.25 -5.64
CA GLU A 22 -8.41 -4.24 -6.08
C GLU A 22 -9.72 -3.62 -6.54
N GLU A 23 -10.21 -2.59 -5.83
CA GLU A 23 -11.41 -1.85 -6.22
C GLU A 23 -11.21 -1.13 -7.55
N ALA A 24 -10.07 -0.44 -7.70
CA ALA A 24 -9.67 0.22 -8.94
C ALA A 24 -9.62 -0.77 -10.12
N GLN A 25 -9.01 -1.95 -9.93
CA GLN A 25 -8.93 -3.00 -10.95
C GLN A 25 -10.29 -3.63 -11.30
N ARG A 26 -11.25 -3.64 -10.37
CA ARG A 26 -12.60 -4.16 -10.60
C ARG A 26 -13.50 -3.17 -11.33
N SER A 27 -13.20 -1.88 -11.26
CA SER A 27 -13.99 -0.83 -11.90
C SER A 27 -13.57 -0.65 -13.37
N PRO A 28 -14.49 -0.83 -14.34
CA PRO A 28 -14.20 -0.75 -15.77
C PRO A 28 -13.94 0.69 -16.27
N ALA A 29 -14.23 1.70 -15.46
CA ALA A 29 -13.97 3.10 -15.76
C ALA A 29 -12.67 3.62 -15.12
N THR A 30 -11.93 2.77 -14.40
CA THR A 30 -10.71 3.19 -13.75
C THR A 30 -9.57 3.28 -14.75
N ASP A 31 -8.85 4.38 -14.67
CA ASP A 31 -7.67 4.64 -15.48
C ASP A 31 -6.48 3.73 -15.06
N ASP A 32 -5.82 3.13 -16.04
CA ASP A 32 -4.71 2.20 -15.83
C ASP A 32 -3.51 2.88 -15.16
N LEU A 33 -3.28 4.17 -15.43
CA LEU A 33 -2.20 4.93 -14.79
C LEU A 33 -2.44 5.04 -13.28
N SER A 34 -3.68 5.29 -12.88
CA SER A 34 -4.08 5.33 -11.47
C SER A 34 -3.81 3.99 -10.76
N ILE A 35 -4.09 2.86 -11.40
CA ILE A 35 -3.79 1.52 -10.86
C ILE A 35 -2.28 1.32 -10.70
N VAL A 36 -1.48 1.76 -11.67
CA VAL A 36 -0.01 1.67 -11.62
C VAL A 36 0.55 2.51 -10.46
N GLU A 37 0.03 3.72 -10.26
CA GLU A 37 0.45 4.58 -9.14
C GLU A 37 0.13 3.95 -7.78
N LEU A 38 -1.09 3.42 -7.61
CA LEU A 38 -1.49 2.74 -6.38
C LEU A 38 -0.60 1.51 -6.09
N LYS A 39 -0.29 0.71 -7.11
CA LYS A 39 0.65 -0.43 -6.98
C LYS A 39 2.05 0.02 -6.60
N LYS A 40 2.54 1.13 -7.15
CA LYS A 40 3.85 1.69 -6.82
C LYS A 40 3.90 2.19 -5.38
N GLN A 41 2.85 2.84 -4.90
CA GLN A 41 2.73 3.23 -3.49
C GLN A 41 2.70 2.02 -2.57
N LYS A 42 1.92 0.98 -2.92
CA LYS A 42 1.88 -0.29 -2.18
C LYS A 42 3.26 -0.95 -2.10
N LEU A 43 4.03 -0.97 -3.20
CA LEU A 43 5.38 -1.52 -3.21
C LEU A 43 6.32 -0.77 -2.26
N ARG A 44 6.30 0.56 -2.29
CA ARG A 44 7.13 1.40 -1.40
C ARG A 44 6.85 1.12 0.08
N LEU A 45 5.59 1.03 0.47
CA LEU A 45 5.22 0.68 1.85
C LEU A 45 5.69 -0.72 2.22
N LYS A 46 5.60 -1.69 1.31
CA LYS A 46 6.12 -3.04 1.54
C LYS A 46 7.62 -3.02 1.82
N GLU A 47 8.40 -2.28 1.01
CA GLU A 47 9.85 -2.12 1.20
C GLU A 47 10.17 -1.45 2.55
N GLU A 48 9.43 -0.42 2.92
CA GLU A 48 9.59 0.28 4.20
C GLU A 48 9.27 -0.62 5.40
N ILE A 49 8.18 -1.39 5.32
CA ILE A 49 7.81 -2.40 6.33
C ILE A 49 8.93 -3.44 6.46
N THR A 50 9.43 -3.98 5.35
CA THR A 50 10.51 -4.98 5.36
C THR A 50 11.79 -4.40 5.95
N LYS A 51 12.12 -3.15 5.65
CA LYS A 51 13.29 -2.46 6.20
C LYS A 51 13.22 -2.25 7.71
N LEU A 52 12.02 -1.99 8.24
CA LEU A 52 11.79 -1.77 9.68
C LEU A 52 11.55 -3.06 10.47
N ALA A 53 11.20 -4.15 9.79
CA ALA A 53 10.99 -5.46 10.40
C ALA A 53 12.28 -6.27 10.56
N ASN A 54 13.37 -5.86 9.88
CA ASN A 54 14.71 -6.46 9.97
C ASN A 54 15.61 -5.74 10.97
#